data_AF-K5VN46-F1
#
_entry.id   AF-K5VN46-F1
#
_cell.length_a   1.000
_cell.length_b   1.000
_cell.length_c   1.000
_cell.angle_alpha   90.00
_cell.angle_beta   90.00
_cell.angle_gamma   90.00
#
_symmetry.space_group_name_H-M   'P 1'
#
loop_
_entity.id
_entity.type
_entity.pdbx_description
1 polymer ?
#
loop_
_entity_poly.entity_id
_entity_poly.type
_entity_poly.pdbx_seq_one_letter_code
_entity_poly.pdbx_strand_id
1 'polypeptide(L)'
;MSDRSPIYLPGEVVHAILVRVKDRDAEDALLKHGLTSCSLICRHWAKVIRPILFFELNLKSADDISQLIEFLSQPDFLGHSLQNCIHILNIVGDRTPQSIPWVHQMLRLKGRFAFINITLVMEGIPEADLPQPEAKHISLLPFSWLPKTLPMSFGFLNALTLSGMRVPSIRALVDCVAHLRVGELTLENITFSKQEVEVFRFRRPRHFSPEFYLSISHCFQDTDDLTRWFRISNFLFARQGYMMLNDVAWALVDKHIPLLLSLTRHQDQIKHMSVRSRGYSGDVEEGYEYSLHNQTEVVAELTVYTHRHRPAHPDIRYLRLTCPAISTADMPSCFDDFETALLDLNGTNVPLLTIICLDMDLVRDVIELLRMGSIFPHLFGRLRKVHIMARGRTRSVRRELTAAGIHSSFAPFTLDGERITLDKAQRVQWLLRKQSDGGKKAYLRELLQAHAVRARSGTNLELESGGKAVKSSES
;
A
#
# COMPACT_ATOMS: atom_id res chain seq x y z
N MET A 1 21.50 -59.01 2.75
CA MET A 1 20.67 -57.81 2.55
C MET A 1 21.19 -56.76 3.49
N SER A 2 21.81 -55.70 2.98
CA SER A 2 22.46 -54.66 3.77
C SER A 2 21.42 -53.67 4.30
N ASP A 3 21.31 -53.59 5.63
CA ASP A 3 20.55 -52.57 6.36
C ASP A 3 21.13 -51.19 6.04
N ARG A 4 20.62 -50.55 4.98
CA ARG A 4 20.83 -49.12 4.78
C ARG A 4 19.68 -48.40 5.46
N SER A 5 19.96 -47.87 6.64
CA SER A 5 19.06 -46.96 7.33
C SER A 5 18.64 -45.85 6.36
N PRO A 6 17.34 -45.58 6.20
CA PRO A 6 16.87 -44.51 5.32
C PRO A 6 17.50 -43.18 5.73
N ILE A 7 18.08 -42.47 4.76
CA ILE A 7 18.67 -41.15 4.97
C ILE A 7 17.53 -40.17 5.21
N TYR A 8 17.30 -39.78 6.45
CA TYR A 8 16.38 -38.70 6.79
C TYR A 8 17.12 -37.37 6.63
N LEU A 9 16.63 -36.52 5.74
CA LEU A 9 17.06 -35.13 5.71
C LEU A 9 16.62 -34.45 7.02
N PRO A 10 17.45 -33.62 7.65
CA PRO A 10 17.03 -32.79 8.78
C PRO A 10 15.81 -31.93 8.40
N GLY A 11 14.91 -31.71 9.35
CA GLY A 11 13.67 -30.96 9.10
C GLY A 11 13.93 -29.54 8.60
N GLU A 12 15.06 -28.95 8.98
CA GLU A 12 15.54 -27.65 8.57
C GLU A 12 15.90 -27.62 7.08
N VAL A 13 16.50 -28.70 6.57
CA VAL A 13 16.86 -28.83 5.15
C VAL A 13 15.61 -28.98 4.30
N VAL A 14 14.65 -29.81 4.75
CA VAL A 14 13.34 -29.93 4.10
C VAL A 14 12.65 -28.57 4.10
N HIS A 15 12.57 -27.90 5.25
CA HIS A 15 11.96 -26.58 5.35
C HIS A 15 12.62 -25.55 4.41
N ALA A 16 13.96 -25.52 4.33
CA ALA A 16 14.68 -24.63 3.43
C ALA A 16 14.37 -24.90 1.95
N ILE A 17 14.25 -26.18 1.55
CA ILE A 17 13.80 -26.55 0.20
C ILE A 17 12.39 -26.02 -0.05
N LEU A 18 11.47 -26.19 0.90
CA LEU A 18 10.08 -25.78 0.74
C LEU A 18 9.91 -24.25 0.69
N VAL A 19 10.66 -23.49 1.50
CA VAL A 19 10.66 -22.01 1.43
C VAL A 19 11.14 -21.55 0.06
N ARG A 20 12.18 -22.17 -0.50
CA ARG A 20 12.68 -21.82 -1.84
C ARG A 20 11.73 -22.22 -2.97
N VAL A 21 10.88 -23.21 -2.74
CA VAL A 21 9.80 -23.58 -3.66
C VAL A 21 8.67 -22.54 -3.58
N LYS A 22 8.35 -22.03 -2.37
CA LYS A 22 7.36 -20.97 -2.14
C LYS A 22 7.76 -19.60 -2.71
N ASP A 23 9.04 -19.25 -2.71
CA ASP A 23 9.54 -17.97 -3.22
C ASP A 23 9.52 -17.85 -4.76
N ARG A 24 9.22 -18.94 -5.49
CA ARG A 24 8.99 -18.85 -6.93
C ARG A 24 7.51 -18.55 -7.12
N ASP A 25 7.19 -17.52 -7.90
CA ASP A 25 5.84 -17.05 -8.30
C ASP A 25 4.99 -18.09 -9.06
N ALA A 26 5.07 -19.37 -8.69
CA ALA A 26 4.17 -20.40 -9.17
C ALA A 26 2.83 -20.20 -8.50
N GLU A 27 1.75 -20.26 -9.30
CA GLU A 27 0.37 -20.29 -8.81
C GLU A 27 0.27 -21.24 -7.60
N ASP A 28 -0.21 -20.73 -6.46
CA ASP A 28 -0.24 -21.44 -5.16
C ASP A 28 -0.83 -22.86 -5.24
N ALA A 29 -1.71 -23.11 -6.22
CA ALA A 29 -2.31 -24.40 -6.49
C ALA A 29 -1.29 -25.48 -6.89
N LEU A 30 -0.35 -25.17 -7.79
CA LEU A 30 0.66 -26.12 -8.27
C LEU A 30 1.64 -26.49 -7.15
N LEU A 31 1.97 -25.50 -6.31
CA LEU A 31 2.82 -25.67 -5.15
C LEU A 31 2.17 -26.62 -4.12
N LYS A 32 0.90 -26.38 -3.78
CA LYS A 32 0.15 -27.22 -2.84
C LYS A 32 0.01 -28.67 -3.33
N HIS A 33 -0.22 -28.88 -4.63
CA HIS A 33 -0.29 -30.23 -5.18
C HIS A 33 1.04 -30.99 -5.00
N GLY A 34 2.17 -30.37 -5.34
CA GLY A 34 3.49 -30.98 -5.15
C GLY A 34 3.80 -31.29 -3.68
N LEU A 35 3.50 -30.35 -2.78
CA LEU A 35 3.67 -30.53 -1.34
C LEU A 35 2.78 -31.66 -0.79
N THR A 36 1.57 -31.80 -1.30
CA THR A 36 0.64 -32.87 -0.91
C THR A 36 1.25 -34.23 -1.25
N SER A 37 1.79 -34.41 -2.47
CA SER A 37 2.49 -35.63 -2.85
C SER A 37 3.69 -35.92 -1.95
N CYS A 38 4.49 -34.90 -1.60
CA CYS A 38 5.61 -35.07 -0.67
C CYS A 38 5.16 -35.48 0.74
N SER A 39 4.01 -34.96 1.21
CA SER A 39 3.47 -35.28 2.53
C SER A 39 3.07 -36.76 2.66
N LEU A 40 2.77 -37.43 1.54
CA LEU A 40 2.40 -38.85 1.50
C LEU A 40 3.60 -39.80 1.52
N ILE A 41 4.84 -39.30 1.41
CA ILE A 41 6.05 -40.13 1.37
C ILE A 41 6.26 -40.87 2.70
N CYS A 42 6.26 -40.14 3.82
CA CYS A 42 6.34 -40.74 5.15
C CYS A 42 5.86 -39.77 6.25
N ARG A 43 5.71 -40.29 7.48
CA ARG A 43 5.24 -39.51 8.65
C ARG A 43 6.09 -38.27 8.95
N HIS A 44 7.40 -38.36 8.74
CA HIS A 44 8.31 -37.23 8.95
C HIS A 44 8.01 -36.08 7.97
N TRP A 45 7.91 -36.39 6.67
CA TRP A 45 7.57 -35.41 5.64
C TRP A 45 6.18 -34.82 5.87
N ALA A 46 5.19 -35.65 6.21
CA ALA A 46 3.85 -35.19 6.58
C ALA A 46 3.90 -34.16 7.72
N LYS A 47 4.66 -34.45 8.79
CA LYS A 47 4.80 -33.56 9.95
C LYS A 47 5.43 -32.22 9.58
N VAL A 48 6.49 -32.21 8.77
CA VAL A 48 7.22 -30.98 8.38
C VAL A 48 6.40 -30.14 7.39
N ILE A 49 5.70 -30.78 6.45
CA ILE A 49 4.95 -30.09 5.41
C ILE A 49 3.60 -29.55 5.91
N ARG A 50 2.95 -30.23 6.87
CA ARG A 50 1.59 -29.90 7.32
C ARG A 50 1.38 -28.40 7.64
N PRO A 51 2.23 -27.71 8.42
CA PRO A 51 2.06 -26.28 8.68
C PRO A 51 2.09 -25.41 7.42
N ILE A 52 2.80 -25.83 6.38
CA ILE A 52 2.91 -25.10 5.11
C ILE A 52 1.67 -25.36 4.25
N LEU A 53 1.23 -26.61 4.14
CA LEU A 53 0.03 -26.98 3.36
C LEU A 53 -1.24 -26.32 3.90
N PHE A 54 -1.38 -26.31 5.23
CA PHE A 54 -2.58 -25.82 5.91
C PHE A 54 -2.45 -24.39 6.41
N PHE A 55 -1.34 -23.69 6.11
CA PHE A 55 -1.12 -22.29 6.50
C PHE A 55 -2.32 -21.40 6.12
N GLU A 56 -2.83 -21.62 4.92
CA GLU A 56 -3.95 -20.91 4.33
C GLU A 56 -4.97 -21.89 3.74
N LEU A 57 -6.23 -21.78 4.15
CA LEU A 57 -7.33 -22.61 3.68
C LEU A 57 -8.42 -21.77 3.02
N ASN A 58 -8.90 -22.26 1.87
CA ASN A 58 -10.02 -21.69 1.14
C ASN A 58 -11.25 -22.59 1.33
N LEU A 59 -12.29 -22.09 2.01
CA LEU A 59 -13.55 -22.78 2.19
C LEU A 59 -14.59 -22.16 1.24
N LYS A 60 -15.15 -22.97 0.34
CA LYS A 60 -16.08 -22.53 -0.70
C LYS A 60 -17.49 -23.06 -0.48
N SER A 61 -17.68 -23.99 0.45
CA SER A 61 -18.97 -24.62 0.73
C SER A 61 -19.23 -24.86 2.22
N ALA A 62 -20.50 -25.13 2.56
CA ALA A 62 -20.89 -25.59 3.89
C ALA A 62 -20.24 -26.93 4.27
N ASP A 63 -20.01 -27.79 3.27
CA ASP A 63 -19.37 -29.09 3.45
C ASP A 63 -17.90 -28.90 3.83
N ASP A 64 -17.20 -27.94 3.23
CA ASP A 64 -15.82 -27.62 3.58
C ASP A 64 -15.70 -27.18 5.05
N ILE A 65 -16.63 -26.33 5.51
CA ILE A 65 -16.69 -25.96 6.94
C ILE A 65 -16.92 -27.19 7.81
N SER A 66 -17.89 -28.04 7.44
CA SER A 66 -18.27 -29.20 8.23
C SER A 66 -17.12 -30.22 8.33
N GLN A 67 -16.46 -30.49 7.20
CA GLN A 67 -15.26 -31.33 7.14
C GLN A 67 -14.12 -30.72 7.96
N LEU A 68 -13.89 -29.40 7.88
CA LEU A 68 -12.88 -28.75 8.69
C LEU A 68 -13.18 -28.89 10.18
N ILE A 69 -14.43 -28.68 10.61
CA ILE A 69 -14.85 -28.87 12.01
C ILE A 69 -14.61 -30.31 12.47
N GLU A 70 -14.91 -31.29 11.62
CA GLU A 70 -14.64 -32.70 11.90
C GLU A 70 -13.14 -32.95 12.05
N PHE A 71 -12.31 -32.48 11.12
CA PHE A 71 -10.85 -32.62 11.20
C PHE A 71 -10.25 -31.94 12.44
N LEU A 72 -10.78 -30.78 12.85
CA LEU A 72 -10.37 -30.10 14.07
C LEU A 72 -10.80 -30.82 15.35
N SER A 73 -11.75 -31.74 15.25
CA SER A 73 -12.23 -32.54 16.39
C SER A 73 -11.47 -33.87 16.54
N GLN A 74 -10.70 -34.28 15.53
CA GLN A 74 -9.89 -35.49 15.58
C GLN A 74 -8.64 -35.29 16.45
N PRO A 75 -8.22 -36.31 17.23
CA PRO A 75 -7.00 -36.22 18.02
C PRO A 75 -5.75 -36.10 17.14
N ASP A 76 -4.75 -35.36 17.64
CA ASP A 76 -3.53 -35.06 16.89
C ASP A 76 -2.67 -36.29 16.60
N PHE A 77 -2.66 -36.75 15.36
CA PHE A 77 -1.84 -37.90 14.96
C PHE A 77 -0.37 -37.55 14.66
N LEU A 78 -0.04 -36.29 14.34
CA LEU A 78 1.30 -35.89 13.86
C LEU A 78 2.05 -34.91 14.79
N GLY A 79 1.58 -34.73 16.03
CA GLY A 79 2.23 -33.91 17.05
C GLY A 79 2.02 -32.40 16.92
N HIS A 80 1.39 -31.94 15.84
CA HIS A 80 0.82 -30.59 15.72
C HIS A 80 -0.66 -30.71 15.39
N SER A 81 -1.51 -30.03 16.17
CA SER A 81 -2.91 -29.89 15.85
C SER A 81 -3.09 -29.15 14.53
N LEU A 82 -4.07 -29.59 13.75
CA LEU A 82 -4.44 -28.88 12.54
C LEU A 82 -4.80 -27.42 12.84
N GLN A 83 -5.43 -27.20 14.00
CA GLN A 83 -5.77 -25.88 14.52
C GLN A 83 -4.56 -24.95 14.59
N ASN A 84 -3.39 -25.46 14.98
CA ASN A 84 -2.16 -24.67 15.09
C ASN A 84 -1.43 -24.48 13.75
N CYS A 85 -1.83 -25.22 12.71
CA CYS A 85 -1.27 -25.08 11.37
C CYS A 85 -2.01 -24.03 10.53
N ILE A 86 -3.27 -23.73 10.86
CA ILE A 86 -4.10 -22.82 10.07
C ILE A 86 -3.96 -21.40 10.62
N HIS A 87 -3.39 -20.52 9.80
CA HIS A 87 -3.21 -19.12 10.14
C HIS A 87 -4.16 -18.19 9.39
N ILE A 88 -4.51 -18.56 8.15
CA ILE A 88 -5.39 -17.79 7.27
C ILE A 88 -6.55 -18.67 6.84
N LEU A 89 -7.78 -18.18 7.00
CA LEU A 89 -8.99 -18.81 6.52
C LEU A 89 -9.71 -17.87 5.58
N ASN A 90 -9.69 -18.19 4.28
CA ASN A 90 -10.48 -17.50 3.28
C ASN A 90 -11.79 -18.24 3.10
N ILE A 91 -12.90 -17.54 3.32
CA ILE A 91 -14.23 -18.08 3.12
C ILE A 91 -14.80 -17.40 1.89
N VAL A 92 -15.01 -18.17 0.83
CA VAL A 92 -15.56 -17.68 -0.42
C VAL A 92 -17.05 -18.04 -0.43
N GLY A 93 -17.89 -17.03 -0.28
CA GLY A 93 -19.34 -17.22 -0.32
C GLY A 93 -19.80 -17.47 -1.74
N ASP A 94 -20.24 -18.70 -2.04
CA ASP A 94 -20.95 -19.01 -3.28
C ASP A 94 -22.31 -18.30 -3.29
N ARG A 95 -22.65 -17.69 -4.42
CA ARG A 95 -23.93 -17.01 -4.67
C ARG A 95 -24.79 -17.70 -5.71
N THR A 96 -24.54 -18.96 -6.02
CA THR A 96 -25.51 -19.72 -6.80
C THR A 96 -26.90 -19.57 -6.15
N PRO A 97 -27.95 -19.18 -6.90
CA PRO A 97 -29.28 -18.89 -6.36
C PRO A 97 -29.91 -20.02 -5.54
N GLN A 98 -29.39 -21.24 -5.73
CA GLN A 98 -29.85 -22.47 -5.08
C GLN A 98 -29.07 -22.80 -3.80
N SER A 99 -27.94 -22.15 -3.53
CA SER A 99 -27.13 -22.43 -2.35
C SER A 99 -27.73 -21.81 -1.09
N ILE A 100 -27.84 -22.63 -0.04
CA ILE A 100 -28.28 -22.17 1.27
C ILE A 100 -27.14 -21.35 1.89
N PRO A 101 -27.38 -20.11 2.35
CA PRO A 101 -26.32 -19.28 2.92
C PRO A 101 -25.75 -19.90 4.20
N TRP A 102 -24.50 -20.35 4.11
CA TRP A 102 -23.81 -21.10 5.16
C TRP A 102 -22.76 -20.29 5.90
N VAL A 103 -22.56 -19.00 5.56
CA VAL A 103 -21.58 -18.11 6.21
C VAL A 103 -21.78 -18.03 7.73
N HIS A 104 -23.02 -18.15 8.22
CA HIS A 104 -23.31 -18.22 9.65
C HIS A 104 -22.63 -19.40 10.36
N GLN A 105 -22.31 -20.49 9.66
CA GLN A 105 -21.59 -21.64 10.20
C GLN A 105 -20.14 -21.30 10.57
N MET A 106 -19.57 -20.21 10.04
CA MET A 106 -18.27 -19.68 10.46
C MET A 106 -18.22 -19.36 11.96
N LEU A 107 -19.35 -19.04 12.58
CA LEU A 107 -19.44 -18.85 14.03
C LEU A 107 -18.99 -20.10 14.80
N ARG A 108 -19.18 -21.30 14.23
CA ARG A 108 -18.75 -22.57 14.82
C ARG A 108 -17.23 -22.73 14.78
N LEU A 109 -16.57 -22.18 13.75
CA LEU A 109 -15.11 -22.18 13.62
C LEU A 109 -14.47 -21.20 14.58
N LYS A 110 -15.06 -20.02 14.78
CA LYS A 110 -14.49 -18.99 15.65
C LYS A 110 -14.22 -19.47 17.08
N GLY A 111 -15.11 -20.29 17.65
CA GLY A 111 -14.91 -20.87 18.98
C GLY A 111 -13.75 -21.87 19.07
N ARG A 112 -13.26 -22.35 17.91
CA ARG A 112 -12.16 -23.32 17.79
C ARG A 112 -10.82 -22.67 17.49
N PHE A 113 -10.77 -21.40 17.12
CA PHE A 113 -9.51 -20.71 16.81
C PHE A 113 -9.34 -19.48 17.68
N ALA A 114 -8.24 -19.39 18.42
CA ALA A 114 -7.94 -18.23 19.26
C ALA A 114 -7.41 -17.03 18.46
N PHE A 115 -6.63 -17.28 17.40
CA PHE A 115 -5.87 -16.25 16.67
C PHE A 115 -5.79 -16.55 15.16
N ILE A 116 -6.92 -16.80 14.52
CA ILE A 116 -6.97 -17.05 13.07
C ILE A 116 -7.33 -15.78 12.32
N ASN A 117 -6.62 -15.52 11.22
CA ASN A 117 -6.97 -14.44 10.31
C ASN A 117 -8.09 -14.91 9.38
N ILE A 118 -9.29 -14.36 9.54
CA ILE A 118 -10.43 -14.71 8.70
C ILE A 118 -10.62 -13.65 7.62
N THR A 119 -10.57 -14.08 6.37
CA THR A 119 -10.93 -13.29 5.19
C THR A 119 -12.25 -13.81 4.64
N LEU A 120 -13.26 -12.97 4.59
CA LEU A 120 -14.54 -13.31 3.93
C LEU A 120 -14.56 -12.67 2.55
N VAL A 121 -14.62 -13.48 1.49
CA VAL A 121 -14.76 -13.04 0.11
C VAL A 121 -16.18 -13.33 -0.34
N MET A 122 -16.89 -12.32 -0.81
CA MET A 122 -18.22 -12.46 -1.39
C MET A 122 -18.23 -11.87 -2.79
N GLU A 123 -18.34 -12.76 -3.75
CA GLU A 123 -18.44 -12.42 -5.16
C GLU A 123 -19.91 -12.29 -5.56
N GLY A 124 -20.22 -11.35 -6.44
CA GLY A 124 -21.51 -11.26 -7.09
C GLY A 124 -21.66 -12.29 -8.20
N ILE A 125 -22.89 -12.48 -8.66
CA ILE A 125 -23.18 -13.30 -9.84
C ILE A 125 -22.70 -12.50 -11.07
N PRO A 126 -21.88 -13.09 -11.96
CA PRO A 126 -21.45 -12.44 -13.19
C PRO A 126 -22.66 -11.95 -13.99
N GLU A 127 -22.54 -10.79 -14.63
CA GLU A 127 -23.66 -10.18 -15.37
C GLU A 127 -24.16 -11.07 -16.51
N ALA A 128 -23.27 -11.87 -17.11
CA ALA A 128 -23.60 -12.85 -18.15
C ALA A 128 -24.54 -13.98 -17.68
N ASP A 129 -24.53 -14.29 -16.38
CA ASP A 129 -25.29 -15.40 -15.79
C ASP A 129 -26.59 -14.93 -15.13
N LEU A 130 -26.89 -13.63 -15.16
CA LEU A 130 -28.13 -13.11 -14.61
C LEU A 130 -29.32 -13.50 -15.50
N PRO A 131 -30.34 -14.22 -14.97
CA PRO A 131 -31.56 -14.46 -15.71
C PRO A 131 -32.23 -13.11 -16.06
N GLN A 132 -32.82 -13.05 -17.25
CA GLN A 132 -33.33 -11.86 -17.95
C GLN A 132 -33.92 -10.72 -17.06
N PRO A 133 -33.83 -9.45 -17.52
CA PRO A 133 -34.11 -8.22 -16.75
C PRO A 133 -35.53 -8.06 -16.17
N GLU A 134 -36.43 -9.00 -16.39
CA GLU A 134 -37.79 -8.98 -15.83
C GLU A 134 -37.84 -9.38 -14.34
N ALA A 135 -36.80 -10.01 -13.79
CA ALA A 135 -36.65 -10.23 -12.35
C ALA A 135 -36.22 -8.96 -11.60
N LYS A 136 -37.00 -7.87 -11.74
CA LYS A 136 -36.73 -6.49 -11.27
C LYS A 136 -36.52 -6.28 -9.76
N HIS A 137 -36.54 -7.32 -8.93
CA HIS A 137 -36.62 -7.14 -7.47
C HIS A 137 -35.59 -7.92 -6.65
N ILE A 138 -34.66 -8.64 -7.28
CA ILE A 138 -33.68 -9.43 -6.55
C ILE A 138 -32.43 -8.58 -6.26
N SER A 139 -32.61 -7.46 -5.53
CA SER A 139 -31.49 -6.67 -5.00
C SER A 139 -30.93 -7.35 -3.75
N LEU A 140 -30.27 -8.49 -3.94
CA LEU A 140 -29.77 -9.27 -2.81
C LEU A 140 -28.37 -8.82 -2.47
N LEU A 141 -28.28 -7.94 -1.48
CA LEU A 141 -27.09 -7.91 -0.65
C LEU A 141 -26.84 -9.32 -0.11
N PRO A 142 -25.58 -9.76 0.03
CA PRO A 142 -25.22 -11.11 0.48
C PRO A 142 -25.86 -11.45 1.83
N PHE A 143 -26.11 -10.42 2.64
CA PHE A 143 -26.68 -10.55 3.97
C PHE A 143 -28.17 -10.31 4.04
N SER A 144 -28.85 -10.01 2.93
CA SER A 144 -30.32 -10.00 2.91
C SER A 144 -30.91 -11.37 3.27
N TRP A 145 -30.12 -12.43 3.10
CA TRP A 145 -30.46 -13.81 3.47
C TRP A 145 -29.88 -14.26 4.80
N LEU A 146 -28.96 -13.48 5.39
CA LEU A 146 -28.54 -13.67 6.76
C LEU A 146 -29.57 -13.02 7.69
N PRO A 147 -29.67 -13.44 8.97
CA PRO A 147 -30.46 -12.71 9.94
C PRO A 147 -30.08 -11.23 9.88
N LYS A 148 -31.08 -10.33 9.83
CA LYS A 148 -30.92 -8.87 9.63
C LYS A 148 -29.83 -8.26 10.50
N THR A 149 -29.55 -8.88 11.64
CA THR A 149 -28.33 -8.68 12.41
C THR A 149 -27.59 -10.00 12.44
N LEU A 150 -26.43 -10.08 11.77
CA LEU A 150 -25.47 -11.11 12.12
C LEU A 150 -25.24 -11.01 13.63
N PRO A 151 -25.24 -12.14 14.37
CA PRO A 151 -25.00 -12.09 15.80
C PRO A 151 -23.77 -11.23 16.07
N MET A 152 -23.86 -10.24 16.97
CA MET A 152 -22.72 -9.38 17.33
C MET A 152 -21.48 -10.20 17.79
N SER A 153 -21.66 -11.49 18.05
CA SER A 153 -20.63 -12.49 18.28
C SER A 153 -19.81 -12.90 17.05
N PHE A 154 -20.07 -12.39 15.84
CA PHE A 154 -19.33 -12.72 14.61
C PHE A 154 -17.81 -12.51 14.71
N GLY A 155 -17.36 -11.74 15.71
CA GLY A 155 -15.95 -11.54 15.95
C GLY A 155 -15.34 -10.54 15.00
N PHE A 156 -14.05 -10.37 15.16
CA PHE A 156 -13.25 -9.54 14.30
C PHE A 156 -12.89 -10.36 13.06
N LEU A 157 -13.35 -9.90 11.89
CA LEU A 157 -12.86 -10.34 10.60
C LEU A 157 -11.59 -9.55 10.29
N ASN A 158 -10.56 -10.23 9.84
CA ASN A 158 -9.34 -9.55 9.44
C ASN A 158 -9.56 -8.81 8.14
N ALA A 159 -10.18 -9.48 7.17
CA ALA A 159 -10.49 -8.90 5.87
C ALA A 159 -11.89 -9.30 5.39
N LEU A 160 -12.52 -8.40 4.64
CA LEU A 160 -13.79 -8.60 3.96
C LEU A 160 -13.65 -8.05 2.54
N THR A 161 -13.78 -8.91 1.53
CA THR A 161 -13.79 -8.52 0.12
C THR A 161 -15.18 -8.69 -0.44
N LEU A 162 -15.74 -7.60 -0.98
CA LEU A 162 -17.02 -7.56 -1.68
C LEU A 162 -16.72 -7.23 -3.15
N SER A 163 -16.89 -8.20 -4.05
CA SER A 163 -16.52 -8.04 -5.45
C SER A 163 -17.69 -8.31 -6.40
N GLY A 164 -17.83 -7.51 -7.47
CA GLY A 164 -18.79 -7.75 -8.57
C GLY A 164 -20.26 -7.66 -8.15
N MET A 165 -20.58 -6.91 -7.11
CA MET A 165 -21.92 -6.89 -6.52
C MET A 165 -22.78 -5.74 -7.03
N ARG A 166 -24.07 -6.01 -7.30
CA ARG A 166 -25.08 -4.95 -7.47
C ARG A 166 -25.80 -4.68 -6.16
N VAL A 167 -25.60 -3.49 -5.61
CA VAL A 167 -26.19 -3.04 -4.35
C VAL A 167 -27.34 -2.06 -4.62
N PRO A 168 -28.47 -2.14 -3.90
CA PRO A 168 -29.57 -1.20 -4.12
C PRO A 168 -29.20 0.26 -3.81
N SER A 169 -28.42 0.52 -2.75
CA SER A 169 -27.95 1.87 -2.39
C SER A 169 -26.69 1.82 -1.52
N ILE A 170 -25.96 2.94 -1.44
CA ILE A 170 -24.81 3.08 -0.52
C ILE A 170 -25.22 2.76 0.93
N ARG A 171 -26.42 3.19 1.34
CA ARG A 171 -26.97 2.89 2.66
C ARG A 171 -27.04 1.39 2.93
N ALA A 172 -27.51 0.63 1.95
CA ALA A 172 -27.66 -0.80 2.08
C ALA A 172 -26.28 -1.47 2.26
N LEU A 173 -25.25 -1.02 1.53
CA LEU A 173 -23.86 -1.48 1.74
C LEU A 173 -23.35 -1.13 3.15
N VAL A 174 -23.54 0.12 3.55
CA VAL A 174 -23.08 0.64 4.84
C VAL A 174 -23.74 -0.11 5.99
N ASP A 175 -25.04 -0.37 5.94
CA ASP A 175 -25.76 -1.15 6.95
C ASP A 175 -25.35 -2.64 6.92
N CYS A 176 -25.07 -3.19 5.73
CA CYS A 176 -24.52 -4.54 5.54
C CYS A 176 -23.18 -4.73 6.26
N VAL A 177 -22.27 -3.75 6.17
CA VAL A 177 -20.95 -3.84 6.82
C VAL A 177 -20.98 -3.34 8.28
N ALA A 178 -21.95 -2.51 8.68
CA ALA A 178 -22.03 -1.93 10.02
C ALA A 178 -22.06 -2.95 11.17
N HIS A 179 -22.56 -4.15 10.90
CA HIS A 179 -22.66 -5.23 11.90
C HIS A 179 -21.43 -6.13 11.93
N LEU A 180 -20.52 -5.98 10.98
CA LEU A 180 -19.28 -6.72 10.90
C LEU A 180 -18.16 -5.86 11.49
N ARG A 181 -17.38 -6.44 12.40
CA ARG A 181 -16.13 -5.83 12.84
C ARG A 181 -15.04 -6.28 11.89
N VAL A 182 -14.55 -5.39 11.04
CA VAL A 182 -13.61 -5.74 9.97
C VAL A 182 -12.33 -4.92 10.14
N GLY A 183 -11.16 -5.53 9.96
CA GLY A 183 -9.87 -4.83 9.90
C GLY A 183 -9.56 -4.24 8.53
N GLU A 184 -9.88 -4.97 7.47
CA GLU A 184 -9.68 -4.58 6.07
C GLU A 184 -10.96 -4.82 5.25
N LEU A 185 -11.49 -3.78 4.61
CA LEU A 185 -12.64 -3.87 3.72
C LEU A 185 -12.21 -3.54 2.29
N THR A 186 -12.40 -4.48 1.38
CA THR A 186 -12.17 -4.29 -0.06
C THR A 186 -13.50 -4.30 -0.80
N LEU A 187 -13.77 -3.24 -1.55
CA LEU A 187 -14.92 -3.08 -2.42
C LEU A 187 -14.43 -3.03 -3.85
N GLU A 188 -14.80 -4.01 -4.66
CA GLU A 188 -14.36 -4.13 -6.04
C GLU A 188 -15.56 -4.30 -6.97
N ASN A 189 -15.62 -3.53 -8.06
CA ASN A 189 -16.67 -3.66 -9.07
C ASN A 189 -18.10 -3.62 -8.48
N ILE A 190 -18.33 -2.85 -7.41
CA ILE A 190 -19.65 -2.73 -6.79
C ILE A 190 -20.47 -1.68 -7.52
N THR A 191 -21.64 -2.03 -8.02
CA THR A 191 -22.54 -1.07 -8.68
C THR A 191 -23.73 -0.70 -7.78
N PHE A 192 -24.21 0.55 -7.87
CA PHE A 192 -25.35 1.02 -7.09
C PHE A 192 -26.56 1.30 -7.98
N SER A 193 -27.72 0.75 -7.62
CA SER A 193 -28.96 0.97 -8.39
C SER A 193 -29.54 2.36 -8.15
N LYS A 194 -29.45 2.87 -6.92
CA LYS A 194 -29.73 4.28 -6.58
C LYS A 194 -28.40 5.00 -6.37
N GLN A 195 -28.16 6.03 -7.17
CA GLN A 195 -26.93 6.82 -7.09
C GLN A 195 -26.96 7.91 -6.01
N GLU A 196 -28.13 8.16 -5.40
CA GLU A 196 -28.29 9.20 -4.39
C GLU A 196 -27.54 8.86 -3.09
N VAL A 197 -26.75 9.83 -2.63
CA VAL A 197 -26.06 9.77 -1.35
C VAL A 197 -26.96 10.38 -0.27
N GLU A 198 -27.69 9.54 0.46
CA GLU A 198 -28.51 10.00 1.59
C GLU A 198 -27.65 10.62 2.70
N VAL A 199 -28.19 11.60 3.43
CA VAL A 199 -27.55 12.12 4.64
C VAL A 199 -27.76 11.12 5.78
N PHE A 200 -26.67 10.57 6.30
CA PHE A 200 -26.72 9.59 7.38
C PHE A 200 -26.58 10.24 8.75
N ARG A 201 -27.40 9.79 9.70
CA ARG A 201 -27.21 10.06 11.13
C ARG A 201 -26.68 8.81 11.80
N PHE A 202 -25.39 8.77 12.07
CA PHE A 202 -24.77 7.64 12.76
C PHE A 202 -24.77 7.85 14.28
N ARG A 203 -25.21 6.82 15.01
CA ARG A 203 -24.86 6.69 16.43
C ARG A 203 -23.48 6.06 16.50
N ARG A 204 -22.56 6.69 17.24
CA ARG A 204 -21.19 6.18 17.40
C ARG A 204 -21.23 4.76 17.99
N PRO A 205 -20.66 3.76 17.30
CA PRO A 205 -20.38 2.45 17.87
C PRO A 205 -19.47 2.57 19.10
N ARG A 206 -19.63 1.66 20.08
CA ARG A 206 -18.78 1.61 21.28
C ARG A 206 -17.48 0.82 21.09
N HIS A 207 -17.26 0.23 19.92
CA HIS A 207 -16.14 -0.67 19.67
C HIS A 207 -15.17 -0.02 18.69
N PHE A 208 -13.91 0.07 19.09
CA PHE A 208 -12.83 0.61 18.28
C PHE A 208 -11.92 -0.54 17.84
N SER A 209 -11.69 -0.68 16.53
CA SER A 209 -10.54 -1.43 16.03
C SER A 209 -9.33 -0.51 16.02
N PRO A 210 -8.12 -0.96 16.37
CA PRO A 210 -6.93 -0.11 16.35
C PRO A 210 -6.60 0.42 14.96
N GLU A 211 -6.89 -0.35 13.91
CA GLU A 211 -6.66 0.02 12.51
C GLU A 211 -7.80 -0.52 11.64
N PHE A 212 -8.25 0.30 10.70
CA PHE A 212 -9.19 -0.08 9.64
C PHE A 212 -8.66 0.42 8.31
N TYR A 213 -8.58 -0.51 7.37
CA TYR A 213 -8.16 -0.28 6.00
C TYR A 213 -9.35 -0.47 5.09
N LEU A 214 -9.55 0.47 4.17
CA LEU A 214 -10.60 0.42 3.16
C LEU A 214 -9.94 0.52 1.79
N SER A 215 -10.34 -0.33 0.88
CA SER A 215 -9.91 -0.37 -0.51
C SER A 215 -11.16 -0.32 -1.39
N ILE A 216 -11.21 0.61 -2.34
CA ILE A 216 -12.33 0.81 -3.27
C ILE A 216 -11.76 0.81 -4.68
N SER A 217 -12.20 -0.11 -5.52
CA SER A 217 -11.84 -0.17 -6.94
C SER A 217 -13.09 -0.34 -7.80
N HIS A 218 -13.14 0.38 -8.92
CA HIS A 218 -14.16 0.18 -9.97
C HIS A 218 -15.64 0.19 -9.50
N CYS A 219 -15.95 0.88 -8.40
CA CYS A 219 -17.31 0.91 -7.84
C CYS A 219 -18.23 1.98 -8.46
N PHE A 220 -17.67 2.87 -9.28
CA PHE A 220 -18.41 3.94 -9.92
C PHE A 220 -17.97 4.00 -11.38
N GLN A 221 -18.95 4.12 -12.29
CA GLN A 221 -18.70 4.15 -13.73
C GLN A 221 -17.99 5.45 -14.15
N ASP A 222 -18.34 6.55 -13.50
CA ASP A 222 -17.71 7.85 -13.73
C ASP A 222 -16.55 8.03 -12.76
N THR A 223 -15.33 8.11 -13.29
CA THR A 223 -14.10 8.45 -12.57
C THR A 223 -14.16 9.85 -11.95
N ASP A 224 -15.05 10.70 -12.48
CA ASP A 224 -15.19 12.10 -12.08
C ASP A 224 -15.83 12.27 -10.70
N ASP A 225 -16.45 11.22 -10.13
CA ASP A 225 -17.11 11.32 -8.83
C ASP A 225 -16.25 10.82 -7.67
N LEU A 226 -15.01 11.31 -7.58
CA LEU A 226 -14.15 11.09 -6.41
C LEU A 226 -14.84 11.51 -5.10
N THR A 227 -15.68 12.54 -5.16
CA THR A 227 -16.50 12.98 -4.03
C THR A 227 -17.39 11.83 -3.51
N ARG A 228 -18.01 11.01 -4.37
CA ARG A 228 -18.73 9.79 -3.96
C ARG A 228 -17.82 8.78 -3.26
N TRP A 229 -16.62 8.53 -3.80
CA TRP A 229 -15.66 7.58 -3.23
C TRP A 229 -15.29 7.99 -1.80
N PHE A 230 -15.00 9.28 -1.59
CA PHE A 230 -14.69 9.73 -0.24
C PHE A 230 -15.91 9.71 0.68
N ARG A 231 -17.09 10.10 0.21
CA ARG A 231 -18.32 10.03 1.02
C ARG A 231 -18.63 8.61 1.48
N ILE A 232 -18.57 7.63 0.56
CA ILE A 232 -18.79 6.23 0.94
C ILE A 232 -17.74 5.73 1.92
N SER A 233 -16.47 6.13 1.75
CA SER A 233 -15.42 5.80 2.72
C SER A 233 -15.78 6.30 4.11
N ASN A 234 -16.18 7.56 4.24
CA ASN A 234 -16.53 8.16 5.52
C ASN A 234 -17.66 7.42 6.22
N PHE A 235 -18.70 7.02 5.48
CA PHE A 235 -19.82 6.29 6.02
C PHE A 235 -19.42 4.91 6.52
N LEU A 236 -18.52 4.23 5.79
CA LEU A 236 -17.97 2.95 6.22
C LEU A 236 -17.11 3.10 7.48
N PHE A 237 -16.20 4.09 7.53
CA PHE A 237 -15.41 4.40 8.73
C PHE A 237 -16.30 4.73 9.93
N ALA A 238 -17.27 5.63 9.76
CA ALA A 238 -18.21 6.02 10.82
C ALA A 238 -19.01 4.82 11.36
N ARG A 239 -19.39 3.88 10.48
CA ARG A 239 -20.05 2.63 10.88
C ARG A 239 -19.13 1.65 11.60
N GLN A 240 -17.84 1.65 11.28
CA GLN A 240 -16.83 0.83 11.96
C GLN A 240 -16.37 1.43 13.30
N GLY A 241 -16.93 2.56 13.73
CA GLY A 241 -16.61 3.17 15.03
C GLY A 241 -15.60 4.31 14.98
N TYR A 242 -15.11 4.67 13.79
CA TYR A 242 -14.16 5.76 13.60
C TYR A 242 -14.86 7.12 13.58
N MET A 243 -14.12 8.19 13.87
CA MET A 243 -14.68 9.53 13.86
C MET A 243 -15.00 9.98 12.44
N MET A 244 -16.29 10.16 12.17
CA MET A 244 -16.73 10.75 10.90
C MET A 244 -16.01 12.07 10.66
N LEU A 245 -15.39 12.23 9.49
CA LEU A 245 -14.88 13.53 9.06
C LEU A 245 -16.05 14.52 9.02
N ASN A 246 -15.86 15.69 9.63
CA ASN A 246 -16.87 16.75 9.60
C ASN A 246 -16.81 17.53 8.28
N ASP A 247 -17.80 18.39 8.04
CA ASP A 247 -17.93 19.14 6.79
C ASP A 247 -16.70 20.00 6.48
N VAL A 248 -15.99 20.48 7.51
CA VAL A 248 -14.73 21.23 7.35
C VAL A 248 -13.61 20.33 6.82
N ALA A 249 -13.44 19.14 7.40
CA ALA A 249 -12.44 18.18 6.93
C ALA A 249 -12.77 17.70 5.52
N TRP A 250 -14.06 17.53 5.23
CA TRP A 250 -14.56 17.25 3.89
C TRP A 250 -14.16 18.32 2.90
N ALA A 251 -14.44 19.59 3.21
CA ALA A 251 -14.09 20.70 2.35
C ALA A 251 -12.57 20.78 2.10
N LEU A 252 -11.74 20.36 3.06
CA LEU A 252 -10.30 20.26 2.86
C LEU A 252 -9.93 19.12 1.89
N VAL A 253 -10.46 17.91 2.08
CA VAL A 253 -10.22 16.76 1.18
C VAL A 253 -10.68 17.10 -0.24
N ASP A 254 -11.89 17.64 -0.38
CA ASP A 254 -12.53 17.98 -1.65
C ASP A 254 -11.77 19.05 -2.44
N LYS A 255 -11.00 19.92 -1.76
CA LYS A 255 -10.13 20.90 -2.41
C LYS A 255 -8.73 20.38 -2.71
N HIS A 256 -8.13 19.60 -1.79
CA HIS A 256 -6.74 19.14 -1.94
C HIS A 256 -6.57 18.00 -2.93
N ILE A 257 -7.57 17.13 -3.05
CA ILE A 257 -7.45 15.97 -3.94
C ILE A 257 -7.49 16.35 -5.42
N PRO A 258 -8.45 17.15 -5.89
CA PRO A 258 -8.41 17.65 -7.27
C PRO A 258 -7.11 18.41 -7.57
N LEU A 259 -6.60 19.16 -6.59
CA LEU A 259 -5.31 19.84 -6.70
C LEU A 259 -4.14 18.85 -6.85
N LEU A 260 -4.10 17.76 -6.08
CA LEU A 260 -3.07 16.72 -6.26
C LEU A 260 -3.19 16.01 -7.61
N LEU A 261 -4.42 15.80 -8.08
CA LEU A 261 -4.69 15.10 -9.34
C LEU A 261 -4.40 15.97 -10.56
N SER A 262 -4.50 17.29 -10.47
CA SER A 262 -4.15 18.18 -11.58
C SER A 262 -2.67 18.03 -12.00
N LEU A 263 -1.80 17.65 -11.06
CA LEU A 263 -0.40 17.37 -11.34
C LEU A 263 -0.15 16.05 -12.06
N THR A 264 -1.08 15.10 -11.99
CA THR A 264 -0.75 13.72 -12.34
C THR A 264 -1.01 13.42 -13.81
N ARG A 265 -1.67 14.31 -14.58
CA ARG A 265 -2.15 14.08 -15.97
C ARG A 265 -2.98 12.79 -16.15
N HIS A 266 -3.23 12.05 -15.08
CA HIS A 266 -3.83 10.71 -15.04
C HIS A 266 -5.19 10.75 -14.34
N GLN A 267 -5.88 11.90 -14.33
CA GLN A 267 -7.17 12.05 -13.65
C GLN A 267 -8.17 10.98 -14.13
N ASP A 268 -8.21 10.71 -15.44
CA ASP A 268 -9.10 9.71 -16.05
C ASP A 268 -8.69 8.25 -15.79
N GLN A 269 -7.55 8.02 -15.13
CA GLN A 269 -6.97 6.69 -14.91
C GLN A 269 -6.99 6.25 -13.44
N ILE A 270 -7.59 7.04 -12.54
CA ILE A 270 -7.76 6.63 -11.16
C ILE A 270 -8.75 5.46 -11.10
N LYS A 271 -8.22 4.27 -10.86
CA LYS A 271 -9.00 3.02 -10.83
C LYS A 271 -9.30 2.55 -9.41
N HIS A 272 -8.53 3.05 -8.44
CA HIS A 272 -8.51 2.55 -7.09
C HIS A 272 -8.18 3.65 -6.07
N MET A 273 -8.82 3.57 -4.91
CA MET A 273 -8.60 4.42 -3.75
C MET A 273 -8.49 3.53 -2.53
N SER A 274 -7.49 3.78 -1.72
CA SER A 274 -7.40 3.20 -0.39
C SER A 274 -7.50 4.28 0.66
N VAL A 275 -8.12 3.96 1.80
CA VAL A 275 -8.18 4.83 2.96
C VAL A 275 -7.76 4.03 4.17
N ARG A 276 -6.82 4.56 4.93
CA ARG A 276 -6.33 3.93 6.17
C ARG A 276 -6.57 4.85 7.34
N SER A 277 -7.24 4.37 8.39
CA SER A 277 -7.24 5.08 9.67
C SER A 277 -5.89 4.87 10.35
N ARG A 278 -5.24 5.95 10.76
CA ARG A 278 -4.10 5.92 11.67
C ARG A 278 -4.57 6.34 13.05
N GLY A 279 -4.75 5.35 13.93
CA GLY A 279 -4.93 5.58 15.36
C GLY A 279 -3.59 5.41 16.07
N TYR A 280 -3.06 6.45 16.69
CA TYR A 280 -1.97 6.29 17.63
C TYR A 280 -2.56 5.88 18.99
N SER A 281 -2.12 4.74 19.52
CA SER A 281 -2.61 4.22 20.79
C SER A 281 -2.34 5.23 21.91
N GLY A 282 -3.39 5.90 22.39
CA GLY A 282 -3.31 6.90 23.45
C GLY A 282 -3.45 8.35 22.98
N ASP A 283 -3.43 8.63 21.68
CA ASP A 283 -3.54 10.00 21.18
C ASP A 283 -5.00 10.47 21.04
N VAL A 284 -5.15 11.78 21.19
CA VAL A 284 -6.36 12.58 20.95
C VAL A 284 -6.67 12.70 19.45
N GLU A 285 -5.77 12.24 18.59
CA GLU A 285 -5.80 12.48 17.15
C GLU A 285 -6.14 11.20 16.37
N GLU A 286 -7.09 11.33 15.45
CA GLU A 286 -7.39 10.31 14.44
C GLU A 286 -6.97 10.84 13.08
N GLY A 287 -6.04 10.12 12.43
CA GLY A 287 -5.60 10.41 11.07
C GLY A 287 -6.30 9.52 10.05
N TYR A 288 -6.58 10.05 8.87
CA TYR A 288 -7.07 9.33 7.70
C TYR A 288 -6.09 9.56 6.55
N GLU A 289 -5.49 8.48 6.06
CA GLU A 289 -4.59 8.49 4.91
C GLU A 289 -5.37 8.01 3.69
N TYR A 290 -5.68 8.93 2.79
CA TYR A 290 -6.32 8.68 1.50
C TYR A 290 -5.22 8.52 0.46
N SER A 291 -5.13 7.36 -0.19
CA SER A 291 -4.20 7.11 -1.29
C SER A 291 -5.00 6.80 -2.55
N LEU A 292 -4.68 7.46 -3.66
CA LEU A 292 -5.26 7.25 -4.98
C LEU A 292 -4.26 6.53 -5.86
N HIS A 293 -4.74 5.52 -6.59
CA HIS A 293 -3.89 4.62 -7.35
C HIS A 293 -4.32 4.58 -8.82
N ASN A 294 -3.31 4.58 -9.70
CA ASN A 294 -3.47 4.19 -11.09
C ASN A 294 -2.98 2.75 -11.23
N GLN A 295 -3.91 1.83 -11.47
CA GLN A 295 -3.68 0.38 -11.45
C GLN A 295 -3.14 -0.10 -10.09
N THR A 296 -1.83 -0.17 -9.93
CA THR A 296 -1.13 -0.64 -8.71
C THR A 296 -0.20 0.42 -8.10
N GLU A 297 -0.01 1.55 -8.78
CA GLU A 297 0.88 2.61 -8.33
C GLU A 297 0.10 3.71 -7.62
N VAL A 298 0.52 4.06 -6.41
CA VAL A 298 0.03 5.24 -5.69
C VAL A 298 0.44 6.46 -6.49
N VAL A 299 -0.53 7.22 -6.99
CA VAL A 299 -0.31 8.45 -7.76
C VAL A 299 -0.34 9.67 -6.84
N ALA A 300 -1.28 9.69 -5.90
CA ALA A 300 -1.44 10.78 -4.94
C ALA A 300 -1.84 10.22 -3.57
N GLU A 301 -1.40 10.88 -2.51
CA GLU A 301 -1.79 10.54 -1.15
C GLU A 301 -1.96 11.79 -0.30
N LEU A 302 -3.00 11.79 0.53
CA LEU A 302 -3.39 12.87 1.41
C LEU A 302 -3.61 12.30 2.81
N THR A 303 -2.93 12.85 3.82
CA THR A 303 -3.23 12.51 5.22
C THR A 303 -3.90 13.66 5.94
N VAL A 304 -5.16 13.44 6.33
CA VAL A 304 -5.99 14.37 7.09
C VAL A 304 -6.01 13.95 8.56
N TYR A 305 -5.69 14.86 9.46
CA TYR A 305 -5.79 14.64 10.89
C TYR A 305 -7.00 15.36 11.45
N THR A 306 -7.67 14.70 12.36
CA THR A 306 -8.82 15.24 13.07
C THR A 306 -8.62 15.05 14.57
N HIS A 307 -8.77 16.12 15.33
CA HIS A 307 -8.62 16.08 16.78
C HIS A 307 -9.96 15.76 17.44
N ARG A 308 -10.01 14.75 18.31
CA ARG A 308 -11.23 14.38 19.06
C ARG A 308 -11.77 15.54 19.90
N HIS A 309 -10.90 16.36 20.48
CA HIS A 309 -11.28 17.51 21.31
C HIS A 309 -11.50 18.80 20.51
N ARG A 310 -11.06 18.85 19.25
CA ARG A 310 -11.18 20.02 18.37
C ARG A 310 -11.60 19.59 16.96
N PRO A 311 -12.76 18.92 16.81
CA PRO A 311 -13.18 18.43 15.50
C PRO A 311 -13.33 19.58 14.49
N ALA A 312 -13.67 20.79 14.95
CA ALA A 312 -13.82 21.99 14.11
C ALA A 312 -12.52 22.47 13.42
N HIS A 313 -11.36 21.93 13.79
CA HIS A 313 -10.06 22.32 13.23
C HIS A 313 -9.32 21.09 12.69
N PRO A 314 -9.82 20.45 11.63
CA PRO A 314 -9.06 19.44 10.92
C PRO A 314 -7.82 20.07 10.27
N ASP A 315 -6.75 19.29 10.18
CA ASP A 315 -5.47 19.74 9.63
C ASP A 315 -4.96 18.72 8.62
N ILE A 316 -4.42 19.20 7.51
CA ILE A 316 -3.72 18.35 6.56
C ILE A 316 -2.24 18.47 6.89
N ARG A 317 -1.64 17.37 7.34
CA ARG A 317 -0.22 17.37 7.72
C ARG A 317 0.69 16.95 6.59
N TYR A 318 0.21 16.06 5.74
CA TYR A 318 1.02 15.44 4.69
C TYR A 318 0.25 15.37 3.38
N LEU A 319 0.93 15.82 2.33
CA LEU A 319 0.60 15.55 0.95
C LEU A 319 1.74 14.70 0.39
N ARG A 320 1.44 13.60 -0.29
CA ARG A 320 2.42 12.89 -1.11
C ARG A 320 1.96 12.86 -2.54
N LEU A 321 2.88 13.17 -3.43
CA LEU A 321 2.67 13.12 -4.86
C LEU A 321 3.70 12.15 -5.42
N THR A 322 3.25 11.11 -6.11
CA THR A 322 4.16 10.34 -6.95
C THR A 322 4.28 11.06 -8.27
N CYS A 323 5.47 11.57 -8.56
CA CYS A 323 5.72 12.22 -9.83
C CYS A 323 5.42 11.22 -10.95
N PRO A 324 4.48 11.54 -11.86
CA PRO A 324 4.34 10.79 -13.10
C PRO A 324 5.63 10.89 -13.90
N ALA A 325 5.73 10.11 -14.98
CA ALA A 325 6.71 10.33 -16.04
C ALA A 325 6.41 11.64 -16.80
N ILE A 326 6.38 12.78 -16.10
CA ILE A 326 6.28 14.11 -16.69
C ILE A 326 7.63 14.44 -17.29
N SER A 327 7.62 14.95 -18.52
CA SER A 327 8.83 15.52 -19.12
C SER A 327 9.38 16.62 -18.21
N THR A 328 10.69 16.59 -17.97
CA THR A 328 11.38 17.60 -17.14
C THR A 328 11.18 19.03 -17.65
N ALA A 329 10.91 19.20 -18.95
CA ALA A 329 10.58 20.48 -19.56
C ALA A 329 9.22 21.05 -19.12
N ASP A 330 8.25 20.19 -18.83
CA ASP A 330 6.88 20.60 -18.48
C ASP A 330 6.71 20.84 -16.97
N MET A 331 7.55 20.21 -16.16
CA MET A 331 7.48 20.25 -14.69
C MET A 331 7.35 21.67 -14.11
N PRO A 332 8.14 22.69 -14.51
CA PRO A 332 8.05 24.04 -13.96
C PRO A 332 6.63 24.60 -13.96
N SER A 333 5.99 24.59 -15.13
CA SER A 333 4.63 25.13 -15.29
C SER A 333 3.60 24.41 -14.41
N CYS A 334 3.63 23.08 -14.37
CA CYS A 334 2.68 22.30 -13.58
C CYS A 334 2.85 22.56 -12.08
N PHE A 335 4.10 22.66 -11.60
CA PHE A 335 4.37 22.85 -10.18
C PHE A 335 4.15 24.29 -9.70
N ASP A 336 4.32 25.29 -10.56
CA ASP A 336 4.04 26.69 -10.22
C ASP A 336 2.53 26.92 -9.99
N ASP A 337 1.69 26.40 -10.90
CA ASP A 337 0.23 26.47 -10.76
C ASP A 337 -0.23 25.73 -9.49
N PHE A 338 0.34 24.55 -9.24
CA PHE A 338 0.04 23.77 -8.05
C PHE A 338 0.50 24.46 -6.76
N GLU A 339 1.72 25.02 -6.72
CA GLU A 339 2.23 25.73 -5.54
C GLU A 339 1.32 26.91 -5.21
N THR A 340 0.93 27.69 -6.22
CA THR A 340 0.04 28.85 -6.07
C THR A 340 -1.30 28.41 -5.48
N ALA A 341 -1.93 27.41 -6.08
CA ALA A 341 -3.21 26.89 -5.59
C ALA A 341 -3.09 26.27 -4.17
N LEU A 342 -1.96 25.63 -3.85
CA LEU A 342 -1.73 25.08 -2.52
C LEU A 342 -1.57 26.17 -1.46
N LEU A 343 -0.87 27.26 -1.79
CA LEU A 343 -0.71 28.42 -0.92
C LEU A 343 -2.04 29.16 -0.72
N ASP A 344 -2.81 29.34 -1.78
CA ASP A 344 -4.14 29.97 -1.72
C ASP A 344 -5.09 29.16 -0.83
N LEU A 345 -5.00 27.83 -0.90
CA LEU A 345 -5.85 26.92 -0.15
C LEU A 345 -5.52 26.88 1.35
N ASN A 346 -4.24 27.00 1.71
CA ASN A 346 -3.78 26.76 3.09
C ASN A 346 -3.29 28.02 3.82
N GLY A 347 -3.08 29.13 3.10
CA GLY A 347 -2.46 30.34 3.63
C GLY A 347 -1.09 30.03 4.25
N THR A 348 -0.94 30.29 5.55
CA THR A 348 0.31 30.05 6.28
C THR A 348 0.47 28.60 6.76
N ASN A 349 -0.59 27.81 6.81
CA ASN A 349 -0.56 26.44 7.35
C ASN A 349 -0.37 25.40 6.25
N VAL A 350 0.72 25.53 5.49
CA VAL A 350 0.97 24.63 4.37
C VAL A 350 1.37 23.22 4.87
N PRO A 351 0.69 22.16 4.41
CA PRO A 351 1.10 20.78 4.68
C PRO A 351 2.52 20.48 4.22
N LEU A 352 3.10 19.43 4.79
CA LEU A 352 4.35 18.87 4.29
C LEU A 352 4.10 18.15 2.95
N LEU A 353 4.72 18.64 1.88
CA LEU A 353 4.67 18.02 0.56
C LEU A 353 5.82 17.03 0.39
N THR A 354 5.50 15.78 0.09
CA THR A 354 6.47 14.73 -0.24
C THR A 354 6.36 14.35 -1.70
N ILE A 355 7.42 14.56 -2.46
CA ILE A 355 7.53 14.16 -3.86
C ILE A 355 8.18 12.79 -3.93
N ILE A 356 7.47 11.81 -4.48
CA ILE A 356 7.94 10.44 -4.66
C ILE A 356 8.39 10.27 -6.11
N CYS A 357 9.69 10.01 -6.31
CA CYS A 357 10.26 9.77 -7.63
C CYS A 357 10.50 8.26 -7.82
N LEU A 358 10.06 7.71 -8.96
CA LEU A 358 10.12 6.28 -9.27
C LEU A 358 11.49 5.81 -9.77
N ASP A 359 12.33 6.73 -10.23
CA ASP A 359 13.69 6.44 -10.68
C ASP A 359 14.66 7.54 -10.23
N MET A 360 15.95 7.25 -10.36
CA MET A 360 17.02 8.11 -9.87
C MET A 360 17.33 9.30 -10.76
N ASP A 361 16.97 9.25 -12.04
CA ASP A 361 17.19 10.34 -12.98
C ASP A 361 16.15 11.43 -12.70
N LEU A 362 14.89 11.05 -12.49
CA LEU A 362 13.83 11.93 -12.03
C LEU A 362 14.16 12.63 -10.72
N VAL A 363 14.79 11.93 -9.77
CA VAL A 363 15.26 12.55 -8.52
C VAL A 363 16.29 13.63 -8.80
N ARG A 364 17.24 13.41 -9.72
CA ARG A 364 18.25 14.41 -10.09
C ARG A 364 17.59 15.63 -10.70
N ASP A 365 16.64 15.41 -11.60
CA ASP A 365 15.96 16.50 -12.31
C ASP A 365 15.13 17.35 -11.35
N VAL A 366 14.35 16.73 -10.46
CA VAL A 366 13.57 17.44 -9.42
C VAL A 366 14.49 18.22 -8.47
N ILE A 367 15.63 17.65 -8.04
CA ILE A 367 16.60 18.36 -7.19
C ILE A 367 17.19 19.58 -7.91
N GLU A 368 17.53 19.45 -9.20
CA GLU A 368 18.07 20.57 -9.98
C GLU A 368 17.02 21.66 -10.21
N LEU A 369 15.76 21.31 -10.49
CA LEU A 369 14.68 22.28 -10.62
C LEU A 369 14.41 23.03 -9.30
N LEU A 370 14.37 22.31 -8.17
CA LEU A 370 14.26 22.93 -6.83
C LEU A 370 15.44 23.86 -6.55
N ARG A 371 16.66 23.45 -6.92
CA ARG A 371 17.88 24.26 -6.76
C ARG A 371 17.79 25.58 -7.54
N MET A 372 17.28 25.52 -8.76
CA MET A 372 17.11 26.70 -9.61
C MET A 372 15.94 27.57 -9.16
N GLY A 373 15.13 27.11 -8.19
CA GLY A 373 13.88 27.78 -7.80
C GLY A 373 12.84 27.73 -8.92
N SER A 374 12.99 26.82 -9.88
CA SER A 374 12.08 26.65 -11.02
C SER A 374 10.84 25.83 -10.68
N ILE A 375 10.85 25.15 -9.53
CA ILE A 375 9.67 24.52 -8.95
C ILE A 375 9.67 24.82 -7.46
N PHE A 376 8.48 25.05 -6.92
CA PHE A 376 8.25 25.30 -5.50
C PHE A 376 9.09 26.42 -4.84
N PRO A 377 9.32 27.58 -5.48
CA PRO A 377 10.17 28.63 -4.90
C PRO A 377 9.74 29.07 -3.49
N HIS A 378 8.44 29.06 -3.18
CA HIS A 378 7.93 29.50 -1.89
C HIS A 378 7.97 28.39 -0.82
N LEU A 379 7.49 27.18 -1.16
CA LEU A 379 7.44 26.03 -0.26
C LEU A 379 8.83 25.53 0.10
N PHE A 380 9.74 25.54 -0.88
CA PHE A 380 11.12 25.11 -0.69
C PHE A 380 11.94 26.17 0.03
N GLY A 381 11.88 27.42 -0.43
CA GLY A 381 12.69 28.51 0.12
C GLY A 381 12.21 28.96 1.51
N ARG A 382 10.96 29.42 1.61
CA ARG A 382 10.46 30.11 2.81
C ARG A 382 9.94 29.14 3.87
N LEU A 383 9.20 28.12 3.46
CA LEU A 383 8.48 27.25 4.41
C LEU A 383 9.24 25.97 4.75
N ARG A 384 10.20 25.55 3.91
CA ARG A 384 10.97 24.30 4.05
C ARG A 384 10.07 23.07 4.19
N LYS A 385 8.96 23.04 3.45
CA LYS A 385 7.90 22.01 3.53
C LYS A 385 7.95 20.98 2.40
N VAL A 386 9.05 20.89 1.66
CA VAL A 386 9.19 19.95 0.54
C VAL A 386 10.19 18.86 0.90
N HIS A 387 9.73 17.60 0.83
CA HIS A 387 10.52 16.39 0.99
C HIS A 387 10.58 15.63 -0.33
N ILE A 388 11.73 15.04 -0.66
CA ILE A 388 11.86 14.14 -1.82
C ILE A 388 12.12 12.73 -1.30
N MET A 389 11.40 11.76 -1.86
CA MET A 389 11.55 10.34 -1.60
C MET A 389 11.87 9.59 -2.90
N ALA A 390 13.01 8.92 -2.95
CA ALA A 390 13.39 8.07 -4.08
C ALA A 390 12.91 6.62 -3.84
N ARG A 391 12.18 6.04 -4.79
CA ARG A 391 11.72 4.64 -4.75
C ARG A 391 12.54 3.80 -5.73
N GLY A 392 13.51 3.05 -5.23
CA GLY A 392 14.28 2.11 -6.06
C GLY A 392 13.50 0.81 -6.34
N ARG A 393 13.74 0.18 -7.51
CA ARG A 393 13.07 -1.06 -7.94
C ARG A 393 13.30 -2.26 -7.01
N THR A 394 14.45 -2.35 -6.33
CA THR A 394 14.87 -3.59 -5.64
C THR A 394 15.10 -3.43 -4.14
N ARG A 395 15.23 -2.21 -3.63
CA ARG A 395 15.24 -1.88 -2.20
C ARG A 395 14.72 -0.47 -2.02
N SER A 396 13.65 -0.31 -1.25
CA SER A 396 13.08 0.98 -0.88
C SER A 396 14.09 1.79 -0.05
N VAL A 397 15.06 2.45 -0.70
CA VAL A 397 15.93 3.41 -0.02
C VAL A 397 15.09 4.65 0.26
N ARG A 398 14.32 4.60 1.34
CA ARG A 398 13.57 5.77 1.83
C ARG A 398 14.59 6.80 2.32
N ARG A 399 14.90 7.76 1.46
CA ARG A 399 15.62 8.98 1.81
C ARG A 399 14.60 10.09 1.88
N GLU A 400 14.66 10.85 2.95
CA GLU A 400 13.91 12.08 3.10
C GLU A 400 14.91 13.21 2.92
N LEU A 401 14.80 13.93 1.80
CA LEU A 401 15.61 15.11 1.54
C LEU A 401 14.83 16.35 1.94
N THR A 402 15.23 17.01 3.02
CA THR A 402 14.63 18.27 3.45
C THR A 402 15.17 19.44 2.62
N ALA A 403 14.39 20.52 2.50
CA ALA A 403 14.85 21.73 1.81
C ALA A 403 16.19 22.27 2.36
N ALA A 404 16.36 22.24 3.68
CA ALA A 404 17.63 22.61 4.33
C ALA A 404 18.77 21.67 3.92
N GLY A 405 18.52 20.36 3.86
CA GLY A 405 19.49 19.37 3.41
C GLY A 405 19.94 19.60 1.96
N ILE A 406 19.00 19.90 1.07
CA ILE A 406 19.28 20.18 -0.35
C ILE A 406 20.06 21.49 -0.48
N HIS A 407 19.64 22.58 0.15
CA HIS A 407 20.39 23.84 0.13
C HIS A 407 21.82 23.69 0.66
N SER A 408 22.00 22.96 1.77
CA SER A 408 23.33 22.74 2.36
C SER A 408 24.28 21.96 1.44
N SER A 409 23.74 21.12 0.54
CA SER A 409 24.55 20.32 -0.38
C SER A 409 25.28 21.12 -1.46
N PHE A 410 24.89 22.38 -1.65
CA PHE A 410 25.49 23.26 -2.66
C PHE A 410 26.68 24.05 -2.13
N ALA A 411 26.86 24.12 -0.82
CA ALA A 411 28.04 24.69 -0.22
C ALA A 411 29.26 23.79 -0.51
N PRO A 412 30.47 24.37 -0.68
CA PRO A 412 31.70 23.58 -0.71
C PRO A 412 31.83 22.79 0.60
N PHE A 413 32.28 21.55 0.49
CA PHE A 413 32.55 20.73 1.67
C PHE A 413 34.01 20.89 2.09
N THR A 414 34.27 20.82 3.38
CA THR A 414 35.64 20.71 3.90
C THR A 414 35.77 19.35 4.56
N LEU A 415 36.72 18.54 4.09
CA LEU A 415 37.03 17.24 4.68
C LEU A 415 38.54 17.16 4.86
N ASP A 416 38.98 16.92 6.10
CA ASP A 416 40.40 16.80 6.45
C ASP A 416 41.23 18.03 6.01
N GLY A 417 40.62 19.23 6.05
CA GLY A 417 41.24 20.49 5.64
C GLY A 417 41.16 20.78 4.14
N GLU A 418 40.79 19.80 3.32
CA GLU A 418 40.65 19.97 1.87
C GLU A 418 39.24 20.42 1.48
N ARG A 419 39.17 21.39 0.57
CA ARG A 419 37.90 21.89 0.02
C ARG A 419 37.48 21.02 -1.16
N ILE A 420 36.35 20.34 -1.02
CA ILE A 420 35.74 19.51 -2.06
C ILE A 420 34.60 20.27 -2.69
N THR A 421 34.70 20.52 -3.99
CA THR A 421 33.59 20.99 -4.81
C THR A 421 33.01 19.81 -5.58
N LEU A 422 31.76 19.48 -5.26
CA LEU A 422 31.02 18.45 -5.99
C LEU A 422 30.39 19.04 -7.25
N ASP A 423 30.51 18.32 -8.38
CA ASP A 423 29.71 18.59 -9.57
C ASP A 423 28.22 18.24 -9.34
N LYS A 424 27.37 18.54 -10.33
CA LYS A 424 25.92 18.32 -10.22
C LYS A 424 25.57 16.85 -9.92
N ALA A 425 26.16 15.91 -10.64
CA ALA A 425 25.88 14.48 -10.48
C ALA A 425 26.39 13.98 -9.12
N GLN A 426 27.57 14.42 -8.70
CA GLN A 426 28.17 14.10 -7.42
C GLN A 426 27.35 14.63 -6.24
N ARG A 427 26.77 15.83 -6.34
CA ARG A 427 25.90 16.40 -5.29
C ARG A 427 24.64 15.58 -5.09
N VAL A 428 23.98 15.19 -6.18
CA VAL A 428 22.80 14.33 -6.07
C VAL A 428 23.18 12.97 -5.47
N GLN A 429 24.26 12.35 -5.93
CA GLN A 429 24.76 11.10 -5.33
C GLN A 429 25.05 11.26 -3.84
N TRP A 430 25.68 12.36 -3.42
CA TRP A 430 25.96 12.67 -2.02
C TRP A 430 24.67 12.84 -1.19
N LEU A 431 23.66 13.54 -1.73
CA LEU A 431 22.35 13.69 -1.09
C LEU A 431 21.67 12.35 -0.84
N LEU A 432 21.82 11.41 -1.77
CA LEU A 432 21.17 10.10 -1.74
C LEU A 432 21.90 9.06 -0.87
N ARG A 433 23.15 9.32 -0.48
CA ARG A 433 23.87 8.45 0.47
C ARG A 433 23.15 8.39 1.82
N LYS A 434 23.42 7.33 2.58
CA LYS A 434 22.83 7.12 3.91
C LYS A 434 23.13 8.33 4.80
N GLN A 435 22.07 8.88 5.41
CA GLN A 435 22.18 10.05 6.30
C GLN A 435 23.04 9.79 7.54
N SER A 436 23.43 8.54 7.83
CA SER A 436 24.51 8.29 8.78
C SER A 436 25.76 9.05 8.32
N ASP A 437 26.32 9.90 9.18
CA ASP A 437 27.50 10.72 8.88
C ASP A 437 28.63 9.94 8.21
N GLY A 438 28.80 8.67 8.57
CA GLY A 438 29.78 7.76 7.97
C GLY A 438 29.61 7.57 6.45
N GLY A 439 28.37 7.48 5.95
CA GLY A 439 28.10 7.22 4.53
C GLY A 439 28.39 8.42 3.62
N LYS A 440 27.99 9.62 4.06
CA LYS A 440 28.29 10.87 3.34
C LYS A 440 29.79 11.20 3.37
N LYS A 441 30.44 11.04 4.53
CA LYS A 441 31.89 11.25 4.67
C LYS A 441 32.70 10.24 3.86
N ALA A 442 32.31 8.96 3.86
CA ALA A 442 32.97 7.93 3.05
C ALA A 442 32.94 8.29 1.55
N TYR A 443 31.79 8.70 1.03
CA TYR A 443 31.66 9.12 -0.37
C TYR A 443 32.54 10.34 -0.71
N LEU A 444 32.64 11.33 0.19
CA LEU A 444 33.54 12.46 -0.01
C LEU A 444 35.02 12.03 -0.04
N ARG A 445 35.43 11.06 0.81
CA ARG A 445 36.78 10.50 0.76
C ARG A 445 37.06 9.73 -0.54
N GLU A 446 36.09 8.94 -1.01
CA GLU A 446 36.19 8.23 -2.29
C GLU A 446 36.43 9.21 -3.46
N LEU A 447 35.72 10.34 -3.47
CA LEU A 447 35.91 11.38 -4.49
C LEU A 447 37.27 12.06 -4.40
N LEU A 448 37.74 12.39 -3.19
CA LEU A 448 39.10 12.93 -3.00
C LEU A 448 40.17 11.97 -3.52
N GLN A 449 40.05 10.68 -3.19
CA GLN A 449 40.97 9.65 -3.68
C GLN A 449 40.91 9.55 -5.22
N ALA A 450 39.73 9.56 -5.81
CA ALA A 450 39.57 9.51 -7.27
C ALA A 450 40.18 10.75 -7.97
N HIS A 451 40.03 11.94 -7.38
CA HIS A 451 40.63 13.17 -7.90
C HIS A 451 42.17 13.13 -7.80
N ALA A 452 42.71 12.67 -6.67
CA ALA A 452 44.15 12.52 -6.48
C ALA A 452 44.77 11.52 -7.48
N VAL A 453 44.08 10.41 -7.77
CA VAL A 453 44.50 9.44 -8.78
C VAL A 453 44.49 10.06 -10.18
N ARG A 454 43.41 10.75 -10.56
CA ARG A 454 43.33 11.43 -11.87
C ARG A 454 44.39 12.50 -12.05
N ALA A 455 44.66 13.29 -11.00
CA ALA A 455 45.70 14.32 -11.04
C ALA A 455 47.08 13.71 -11.34
N ARG A 456 47.44 12.60 -10.67
CA ARG A 456 48.71 11.88 -10.91
C ARG A 456 48.78 11.26 -12.31
N SER A 457 47.68 10.72 -12.82
CA SER A 457 47.65 10.14 -14.17
C SER A 457 47.76 11.20 -15.28
N GLY A 458 47.18 12.39 -15.08
CA GLY A 458 47.29 13.49 -16.03
C GLY A 458 48.72 14.03 -16.16
N THR A 459 49.46 14.11 -15.05
CA THR A 459 50.86 14.60 -15.08
C THR A 459 51.79 13.69 -15.87
N ASN A 460 51.53 12.38 -15.90
CA ASN A 460 52.35 11.43 -16.66
C ASN A 460 52.10 11.49 -18.18
N LEU A 461 50.90 11.86 -18.63
CA LEU A 461 50.57 11.98 -20.06
C LEU A 461 51.16 13.25 -20.71
N GLU A 462 51.27 14.35 -19.97
CA GLU A 462 51.92 15.57 -20.47
C GLU A 462 53.44 15.40 -20.60
N LEU A 463 54.07 14.62 -19.70
CA LEU A 463 55.51 14.30 -19.77
C LEU A 463 55.88 13.39 -20.95
N GLU A 464 54.98 12.52 -21.42
CA GLU A 464 55.23 11.65 -22.58
C GLU A 464 54.91 12.31 -23.93
N SER A 465 53.98 13.28 -23.98
CA SER A 465 53.60 13.95 -25.23
C SER A 465 54.54 15.09 -25.67
N GLY A 466 55.35 15.63 -24.76
CA GLY A 466 56.36 16.66 -25.06
C GLY A 466 57.63 16.17 -25.78
N GLY A 467 57.77 14.86 -26.03
CA GLY A 467 59.00 14.26 -26.58
C GLY A 467 59.07 14.12 -28.11
N LYS A 468 58.05 14.53 -28.88
CA LYS A 468 58.04 14.42 -30.36
C LYS A 468 57.75 15.75 -31.03
N ALA A 469 58.76 16.61 -31.12
CA ALA A 469 58.76 17.72 -32.05
C ALA A 469 60.16 17.92 -32.67
N VAL A 470 60.20 17.72 -34.00
CA VAL A 470 61.14 18.29 -34.98
C VAL A 470 62.56 17.70 -35.07
N LYS A 471 62.71 16.73 -35.98
CA LYS A 471 63.81 16.75 -36.97
C LYS A 471 63.21 16.49 -38.36
N SER A 472 62.88 17.57 -39.05
CA SER A 472 62.62 17.57 -40.48
C SER A 472 63.02 18.93 -41.06
N SER A 473 64.30 19.08 -41.40
CA SER A 473 64.78 19.92 -42.49
C SER A 473 66.27 19.69 -42.74
N GLU A 474 66.58 19.39 -44.01
CA GLU A 474 67.82 19.60 -44.77
C GLU A 474 68.51 18.36 -45.39
N SER A 475 68.75 18.53 -46.70
CA SER A 475 69.41 17.73 -47.75
C SER A 475 68.66 16.54 -48.35
#